data_AF-A0A2E5S4X2-F1
#
_entry.id   AF-A0A2E5S4X2-F1
#
_cell.length_a   1.000
_cell.length_b   1.000
_cell.length_c   1.000
_cell.angle_alpha   90.00
_cell.angle_beta   90.00
_cell.angle_gamma   90.00
#
_symmetry.space_group_name_H-M   'P 1'
#
loop_
_entity.id
_entity.type
_entity.pdbx_description
1 polymer ?
#
loop_
_entity_poly.entity_id
_entity_poly.type
_entity_poly.pdbx_seq_one_letter_code
_entity_poly.pdbx_strand_id
1 'polypeptide(L)'
;MESITVLLNSLSCVALLVGFFILLAHRKNQRMTPPVFWSVTTALLLFFLLSLSNILEHSQITSVLDPTEDMMEIAYLMLLLFAIFSWRRHQHFLAFARQELWMRSAFQSMRDGMVVTDPEGKILLTNESMRELLGSRTLELRGLQSKDVLRFYDKATQAPLDSVSAFRLENEKANNAIIKSIEPLVG
;
A
#
# COMPACT_ATOMS: atom_id res chain seq x y z
N MET A 1 39.89 23.76 -10.32
CA MET A 1 38.71 22.87 -10.34
C MET A 1 38.81 21.82 -9.24
N GLU A 2 39.98 21.22 -8.98
CA GLU A 2 40.21 20.25 -7.89
C GLU A 2 39.80 20.73 -6.49
N SER A 3 40.03 22.00 -6.16
CA SER A 3 39.63 22.55 -4.86
C SER A 3 38.10 22.65 -4.67
N ILE A 4 37.33 22.71 -5.75
CA ILE A 4 35.86 22.76 -5.69
C ILE A 4 35.29 21.34 -5.52
N THR A 5 35.85 20.33 -6.19
CA THR A 5 35.40 18.93 -6.08
C THR A 5 35.69 18.35 -4.69
N VAL A 6 36.86 18.64 -4.10
CA VAL A 6 37.18 18.27 -2.71
C VAL A 6 36.21 18.93 -1.71
N LEU A 7 35.82 20.18 -1.95
CA LEU A 7 34.87 20.90 -1.09
C LEU A 7 33.45 20.31 -1.20
N LEU A 8 33.01 19.93 -2.40
CA LEU A 8 31.74 19.24 -2.63
C LEU A 8 31.70 17.84 -2.00
N ASN A 9 32.79 17.09 -2.08
CA ASN A 9 32.87 15.74 -1.51
C ASN A 9 32.96 15.78 0.02
N SER A 10 33.69 16.73 0.59
CA SER A 10 33.68 16.95 2.05
C SER A 10 32.31 17.38 2.56
N LEU A 11 31.59 18.23 1.83
CA LEU A 11 30.20 18.59 2.16
C LEU A 11 29.26 17.38 2.08
N SER A 12 29.39 16.54 1.05
CA SER A 12 28.63 15.31 0.88
C SER A 12 28.89 14.32 2.04
N CYS A 13 30.13 14.19 2.49
CA CYS A 13 30.51 13.36 3.64
C CYS A 13 29.86 13.85 4.94
N VAL A 14 29.84 15.17 5.19
CA VAL A 14 29.17 15.75 6.36
C VAL A 14 27.66 15.52 6.31
N ALA A 15 27.03 15.75 5.16
CA ALA A 15 25.60 15.49 4.97
C ALA A 15 25.24 14.01 5.23
N LEU A 16 26.12 13.10 4.80
CA LEU A 16 26.02 11.67 5.05
C LEU A 16 26.03 11.32 6.53
N LEU A 17 26.99 11.86 7.28
CA LEU A 17 27.13 11.61 8.71
C LEU A 17 25.86 12.07 9.43
N VAL A 18 25.34 13.26 9.09
CA VAL A 18 24.06 13.75 9.61
C VAL A 18 22.92 12.79 9.28
N GLY A 19 22.82 12.34 8.03
CA GLY A 19 21.81 11.36 7.60
C GLY A 19 21.89 10.03 8.35
N PHE A 20 23.11 9.52 8.58
CA PHE A 20 23.37 8.31 9.34
C PHE A 20 22.98 8.46 10.82
N PHE A 21 23.29 9.58 11.46
CA PHE A 21 22.87 9.87 12.83
C PHE A 21 21.35 9.99 12.95
N ILE A 22 20.69 10.63 11.97
CA ILE A 22 19.22 10.68 11.90
C ILE A 22 18.64 9.26 11.77
N LEU A 23 19.23 8.41 10.93
CA LEU A 23 18.80 7.03 10.74
C LEU A 23 18.95 6.20 12.01
N LEU A 24 20.07 6.34 12.73
CA LEU A 24 20.29 5.70 14.03
C LEU A 24 19.32 6.20 15.09
N ALA A 25 19.06 7.52 15.14
CA ALA A 25 18.07 8.08 16.03
C ALA A 25 16.65 7.55 15.72
N HIS A 26 16.32 7.36 14.44
CA HIS A 26 15.05 6.79 14.01
C HIS A 26 14.95 5.27 14.23
N ARG A 27 16.07 4.53 14.25
CA ARG A 27 16.10 3.10 14.59
C ARG A 27 15.49 2.85 15.98
N LYS A 28 15.77 3.75 16.93
CA LYS A 28 15.23 3.66 18.30
C LYS A 28 13.72 3.93 18.36
N ASN A 29 13.14 4.58 17.33
CA ASN A 29 11.77 5.10 17.34
C ASN A 29 10.76 4.32 16.46
N GLN A 30 11.08 3.07 16.11
CA GLN A 30 10.17 2.06 15.51
C GLN A 30 9.40 2.44 14.22
N ARG A 31 10.11 2.64 13.09
CA ARG A 31 9.45 2.73 11.76
C ARG A 31 10.11 1.93 10.62
N MET A 32 11.21 1.24 10.89
CA MET A 32 11.96 0.50 9.86
C MET A 32 11.99 -0.98 10.19
N THR A 33 11.58 -1.83 9.25
CA THR A 33 11.79 -3.26 9.38
C THR A 33 13.27 -3.61 9.20
N PRO A 34 13.76 -4.69 9.84
CA PRO A 34 15.17 -5.07 9.79
C PRO A 34 15.78 -5.15 8.38
N PRO A 35 15.10 -5.69 7.34
CA PRO A 35 15.67 -5.78 6.00
C PRO A 35 15.90 -4.41 5.36
N VAL A 36 14.98 -3.46 5.58
CA VAL A 36 15.06 -2.10 5.05
C VAL A 36 16.16 -1.30 5.76
N PHE A 37 16.33 -1.52 7.07
CA PHE A 37 17.43 -0.91 7.82
C PHE A 37 18.80 -1.34 7.28
N TRP A 38 18.99 -2.64 7.06
CA TRP A 38 20.26 -3.15 6.54
C TRP A 38 20.55 -2.66 5.13
N SER A 39 19.57 -2.62 4.22
CA SER A 39 19.79 -2.11 2.87
C SER A 39 20.19 -0.64 2.84
N VAL A 40 19.52 0.21 3.64
CA VAL A 40 19.87 1.63 3.74
C VAL A 40 21.24 1.82 4.40
N THR A 41 21.55 1.05 5.45
CA THR A 41 22.85 1.11 6.12
C THR A 41 23.99 0.74 5.17
N THR A 42 23.82 -0.33 4.39
CA THR A 42 24.81 -0.74 3.37
C THR A 42 25.00 0.34 2.30
N ALA A 43 23.93 0.97 1.83
CA ALA A 43 24.02 2.06 0.85
C ALA A 43 24.78 3.28 1.43
N LEU A 44 24.50 3.67 2.68
CA LEU A 44 25.20 4.77 3.35
C LEU A 44 26.69 4.46 3.55
N LEU A 45 27.03 3.22 3.92
CA LEU A 45 28.42 2.80 4.11
C LEU A 45 29.21 2.83 2.80
N LEU A 46 28.61 2.38 1.69
CA LEU A 46 29.25 2.45 0.37
C LEU A 46 29.44 3.89 -0.09
N PHE A 47 28.46 4.77 0.13
CA PHE A 47 28.61 6.18 -0.22
C PHE A 47 29.70 6.87 0.59
N PHE A 48 29.86 6.51 1.87
CA PHE A 48 30.96 7.01 2.68
C PHE A 48 32.33 6.56 2.13
N LEU A 49 32.46 5.29 1.73
CA LEU A 49 33.68 4.77 1.13
C LEU A 49 34.02 5.46 -0.19
N LEU A 50 33.02 5.71 -1.04
CA LEU A 50 33.17 6.52 -2.25
C LEU A 50 33.69 7.91 -1.91
N SER A 51 32.97 8.64 -1.05
CA SER A 51 33.36 10.00 -0.68
C SER A 51 34.76 10.09 -0.08
N LEU A 52 35.21 9.07 0.66
CA LEU A 52 36.57 8.98 1.17
C LEU A 52 37.59 8.71 0.05
N SER A 53 37.26 7.84 -0.91
CA SER A 53 38.07 7.58 -2.10
C SER A 53 38.35 8.85 -2.90
N ASN A 54 37.29 9.61 -3.26
CA ASN A 54 37.47 10.84 -4.05
C ASN A 54 38.34 11.90 -3.33
N ILE A 55 38.30 11.95 -1.99
CA ILE A 55 39.15 12.88 -1.22
C ILE A 55 40.63 12.46 -1.31
N LEU A 56 40.90 11.14 -1.26
CA LEU A 56 42.26 10.59 -1.37
C LEU A 56 42.82 10.69 -2.80
N GLU A 57 41.95 10.52 -3.79
CA GLU A 57 42.30 10.64 -5.22
C GLU A 57 42.76 12.07 -5.54
N HIS A 58 42.00 13.08 -5.14
CA HIS A 58 42.39 14.48 -5.25
C HIS A 58 43.60 14.87 -4.37
N SER A 59 43.94 14.06 -3.37
CA SER A 59 45.18 14.22 -2.60
C SER A 59 46.39 13.56 -3.28
N GLN A 60 46.21 12.99 -4.48
CA GLN A 60 47.19 12.24 -5.27
C GLN A 60 47.73 10.97 -4.56
N ILE A 61 46.98 10.43 -3.61
CA ILE A 61 47.40 9.24 -2.82
C ILE A 61 46.94 7.96 -3.51
N THR A 62 45.78 7.98 -4.17
CA THR A 62 45.09 6.77 -4.68
C THR A 62 44.76 6.84 -6.17
N SER A 63 45.62 7.45 -6.99
CA SER A 63 45.43 7.54 -8.46
C SER A 63 45.35 6.19 -9.19
N VAL A 64 45.76 5.10 -8.54
CA VAL A 64 45.69 3.73 -9.09
C VAL A 64 44.28 3.11 -8.94
N LEU A 65 43.44 3.65 -8.05
CA LEU A 65 42.09 3.14 -7.77
C LEU A 65 40.99 3.80 -8.63
N ASP A 66 41.35 4.75 -9.48
CA ASP A 66 40.43 5.53 -10.33
C ASP A 66 39.41 4.65 -11.11
N PRO A 67 39.80 3.54 -11.77
CA PRO A 67 38.83 2.68 -12.46
C PRO A 67 37.86 1.96 -11.52
N THR A 68 38.27 1.71 -10.28
CA THR A 68 37.41 1.04 -9.28
C THR A 68 36.43 2.01 -8.63
N GLU A 69 36.80 3.30 -8.56
CA GLU A 69 35.95 4.37 -8.04
C GLU A 69 34.70 4.54 -8.90
N ASP A 70 34.86 4.66 -10.22
CA ASP A 70 33.76 4.75 -11.19
C ASP A 70 32.80 3.54 -11.09
N MET A 71 33.36 2.34 -10.97
CA MET A 71 32.57 1.11 -10.81
C MET A 71 31.77 1.12 -9.50
N MET A 72 32.37 1.62 -8.42
CA MET A 72 31.70 1.76 -7.13
C MET A 72 30.60 2.83 -7.17
N GLU A 73 30.77 3.91 -7.93
CA GLU A 73 29.77 4.98 -8.06
C GLU A 73 28.50 4.45 -8.73
N ILE A 74 28.66 3.68 -9.82
CA ILE A 74 27.54 3.02 -10.51
C ILE A 74 26.87 1.99 -9.57
N ALA A 75 27.66 1.17 -8.89
CA ALA A 75 27.13 0.16 -7.96
C ALA A 75 26.37 0.80 -6.78
N TYR A 76 26.86 1.93 -6.28
CA TYR A 76 26.19 2.72 -5.24
C TYR A 76 24.84 3.25 -5.72
N LEU A 77 24.77 3.84 -6.91
CA LEU A 77 23.50 4.33 -7.47
C LEU A 77 22.47 3.18 -7.57
N MET A 78 22.88 2.01 -8.04
CA MET A 78 22.01 0.84 -8.11
C MET A 78 21.51 0.39 -6.73
N LEU A 79 22.40 0.34 -5.73
CA LEU A 79 22.07 -0.05 -4.36
C LEU A 79 21.18 0.99 -3.65
N LEU A 80 21.42 2.27 -3.89
CA LEU A 80 20.58 3.36 -3.38
C LEU A 80 19.16 3.26 -3.94
N LEU A 81 19.03 3.09 -5.26
CA LEU A 81 17.73 2.89 -5.91
C LEU A 81 17.03 1.64 -5.37
N PHE A 82 17.76 0.54 -5.20
CA PHE A 82 17.23 -0.68 -4.60
C PHE A 82 16.76 -0.46 -3.16
N ALA A 83 17.52 0.27 -2.34
CA ALA A 83 17.15 0.59 -0.96
C ALA A 83 15.87 1.46 -0.91
N ILE A 84 15.79 2.50 -1.73
CA ILE A 84 14.61 3.38 -1.84
C ILE A 84 13.39 2.59 -2.34
N PHE A 85 13.57 1.74 -3.36
CA PHE A 85 12.51 0.90 -3.90
C PHE A 85 12.01 -0.11 -2.85
N SER A 86 12.94 -0.78 -2.16
CA SER A 86 12.63 -1.74 -1.10
C SER A 86 11.88 -1.06 0.05
N TRP A 87 12.30 0.14 0.44
CA TRP A 87 11.60 0.96 1.41
C TRP A 87 10.16 1.25 0.97
N ARG A 88 9.98 1.82 -0.24
CA ARG A 88 8.65 2.18 -0.76
C ARG A 88 7.74 0.97 -0.84
N ARG A 89 8.24 -0.15 -1.38
CA ARG A 89 7.48 -1.39 -1.49
C ARG A 89 6.98 -1.89 -0.14
N HIS A 90 7.82 -1.83 0.88
CA HIS A 90 7.43 -2.24 2.22
C HIS A 90 6.34 -1.34 2.83
N GLN A 91 6.44 -0.01 2.64
CA GLN A 91 5.42 0.93 3.09
C GLN A 91 4.06 0.69 2.41
N HIS A 92 4.06 0.46 1.08
CA HIS A 92 2.83 0.13 0.35
C HIS A 92 2.20 -1.18 0.84
N PHE A 93 3.01 -2.19 1.10
CA PHE A 93 2.53 -3.47 1.63
C PHE A 93 1.85 -3.29 2.99
N LEU A 94 2.48 -2.55 3.91
CA LEU A 94 1.91 -2.27 5.24
C LEU A 94 0.61 -1.45 5.15
N ALA A 95 0.57 -0.46 4.26
CA ALA A 95 -0.62 0.36 4.04
C ALA A 95 -1.79 -0.48 3.49
N PHE A 96 -1.51 -1.33 2.49
CA PHE A 96 -2.49 -2.24 1.91
C PHE A 96 -3.02 -3.23 2.96
N ALA A 97 -2.13 -3.89 3.71
CA ALA A 97 -2.51 -4.84 4.75
C ALA A 97 -3.36 -4.18 5.85
N ARG A 98 -3.04 -2.94 6.23
CA ARG A 98 -3.83 -2.17 7.20
C ARG A 98 -5.22 -1.84 6.67
N GLN A 99 -5.32 -1.41 5.42
CA GLN A 99 -6.60 -1.11 4.78
C GLN A 99 -7.47 -2.36 4.66
N GLU A 100 -6.88 -3.49 4.27
CA GLU A 100 -7.58 -4.77 4.21
C GLU A 100 -8.08 -5.21 5.59
N LEU A 101 -7.23 -5.13 6.63
CA LEU A 101 -7.63 -5.46 7.99
C LEU A 101 -8.75 -4.55 8.49
N TRP A 102 -8.64 -3.23 8.25
CA TRP A 102 -9.67 -2.27 8.63
C TRP A 102 -10.99 -2.57 7.92
N MET A 103 -10.96 -2.79 6.60
CA MET A 103 -12.15 -3.10 5.81
C MET A 103 -12.81 -4.41 6.28
N ARG A 104 -12.01 -5.47 6.48
CA ARG A 104 -12.50 -6.74 7.01
C ARG A 104 -13.10 -6.57 8.40
N SER A 105 -12.44 -5.84 9.29
CA SER A 105 -12.93 -5.60 10.65
C SER A 105 -14.22 -4.78 10.64
N ALA A 106 -14.28 -3.71 9.86
CA ALA A 106 -15.46 -2.88 9.68
C ALA A 106 -16.63 -3.73 9.16
N PHE A 107 -16.44 -4.44 8.04
CA PHE A 107 -17.44 -5.33 7.44
C PHE A 107 -17.96 -6.39 8.43
N GLN A 108 -17.07 -7.04 9.17
CA GLN A 108 -17.46 -8.05 10.18
C GLN A 108 -18.16 -7.46 11.41
N SER A 109 -17.84 -6.22 11.79
CA SER A 109 -18.40 -5.55 12.97
C SER A 109 -19.78 -4.90 12.76
N MET A 110 -20.21 -4.73 11.51
CA MET A 110 -21.52 -4.15 11.21
C MET A 110 -22.64 -5.06 11.70
N ARG A 111 -23.61 -4.50 12.43
CA ARG A 111 -24.78 -5.23 12.96
C ARG A 111 -25.78 -5.63 11.89
N ASP A 112 -25.81 -4.92 10.76
CA ASP A 112 -26.67 -5.26 9.65
C ASP A 112 -26.10 -6.47 8.91
N GLY A 113 -26.95 -7.42 8.55
CA GLY A 113 -26.55 -8.57 7.73
C GLY A 113 -26.10 -8.11 6.35
N MET A 114 -24.82 -8.30 6.03
CA MET A 114 -24.26 -7.93 4.74
C MET A 114 -23.90 -9.17 3.92
N VAL A 115 -24.25 -9.11 2.64
CA VAL A 115 -23.93 -10.12 1.63
C VAL A 115 -23.35 -9.40 0.42
N VAL A 116 -22.19 -9.87 -0.05
CA VAL A 116 -21.58 -9.45 -1.30
C VAL A 116 -21.75 -10.59 -2.29
N THR A 117 -22.31 -10.31 -3.46
CA THR A 117 -22.46 -11.28 -4.55
C THR A 117 -21.68 -10.87 -5.79
N ASP A 118 -21.40 -11.82 -6.67
CA ASP A 118 -21.04 -11.54 -8.05
C ASP A 118 -22.27 -11.07 -8.87
N PRO A 119 -22.09 -10.66 -10.15
CA PRO A 119 -23.21 -10.26 -11.01
C PRO A 119 -24.27 -11.35 -11.22
N GLU A 120 -23.89 -12.63 -11.15
CA GLU A 120 -24.76 -13.79 -11.33
C GLU A 120 -25.52 -14.17 -10.03
N GLY A 121 -25.24 -13.48 -8.93
CA GLY A 121 -25.91 -13.64 -7.64
C GLY A 121 -25.27 -14.67 -6.71
N LYS A 122 -24.05 -15.14 -7.01
CA LYS A 122 -23.29 -16.06 -6.17
C LYS A 122 -22.67 -15.32 -5.00
N ILE A 123 -22.83 -15.85 -3.79
CA ILE A 123 -22.31 -15.23 -2.57
C ILE A 123 -20.78 -15.30 -2.54
N LEU A 124 -20.13 -14.14 -2.52
CA LEU A 124 -18.68 -14.00 -2.40
C LEU A 124 -18.24 -13.86 -0.95
N LEU A 125 -18.96 -13.05 -0.17
CA LEU A 125 -18.64 -12.72 1.23
C LEU A 125 -19.91 -12.45 2.04
N THR A 126 -19.87 -12.81 3.32
CA THR A 126 -20.89 -12.48 4.32
C THR A 126 -20.23 -12.05 5.63
N ASN A 127 -20.88 -11.15 6.37
CA ASN A 127 -20.41 -10.77 7.70
C ASN A 127 -20.95 -11.72 8.79
N GLU A 128 -20.47 -11.53 10.03
CA GLU A 128 -20.90 -12.30 11.20
C GLU A 128 -22.41 -12.14 11.43
N SER A 129 -22.92 -10.91 11.39
CA SER A 129 -24.34 -10.61 11.63
C SER A 129 -25.27 -11.33 10.65
N MET A 130 -24.88 -11.47 9.38
CA MET A 130 -25.66 -12.24 8.40
C MET A 130 -25.77 -13.72 8.77
N ARG A 131 -24.66 -14.31 9.24
CA ARG A 131 -24.65 -15.73 9.66
C ARG A 131 -25.48 -15.95 10.92
N GLU A 132 -25.46 -14.98 11.84
CA GLU A 132 -26.30 -15.00 13.03
C GLU A 132 -27.80 -14.90 12.69
N LEU A 133 -28.18 -14.00 11.77
CA LEU A 133 -29.56 -13.87 11.29
C LEU A 133 -30.08 -15.13 10.60
N LEU A 134 -29.20 -15.86 9.90
CA LEU A 134 -29.52 -17.14 9.26
C LEU A 134 -29.46 -18.34 10.22
N GLY A 135 -29.18 -18.10 11.50
CA GLY A 135 -29.29 -19.11 12.56
C GLY A 135 -28.05 -19.96 12.79
N SER A 136 -26.91 -19.73 12.13
CA SER A 136 -25.64 -20.37 12.50
C SER A 136 -24.39 -19.66 12.00
N ARG A 137 -23.41 -19.48 12.90
CA ARG A 137 -22.06 -18.99 12.60
C ARG A 137 -21.25 -19.94 11.71
N THR A 138 -21.58 -21.23 11.68
CA THR A 138 -20.86 -22.25 10.89
C THR A 138 -21.44 -22.43 9.50
N LEU A 139 -22.48 -21.67 9.12
CA LEU A 139 -23.11 -21.78 7.82
C LEU A 139 -22.13 -21.28 6.74
N GLU A 140 -21.63 -22.20 5.90
CA GLU A 140 -20.78 -21.85 4.77
C GLU A 140 -21.64 -21.37 3.60
N LEU A 141 -21.80 -20.06 3.52
CA LEU A 141 -22.63 -19.41 2.50
C LEU A 141 -21.86 -19.10 1.22
N ARG A 142 -20.53 -19.10 1.30
CA ARG A 142 -19.67 -18.70 0.19
C ARG A 142 -19.82 -19.69 -0.97
N GLY A 143 -20.11 -19.15 -2.14
CA GLY A 143 -20.28 -19.93 -3.36
C GLY A 143 -21.70 -20.44 -3.63
N LEU A 144 -22.61 -20.31 -2.66
CA LEU A 144 -24.04 -20.61 -2.88
C LEU A 144 -24.70 -19.47 -3.66
N GLN A 145 -25.80 -19.79 -4.36
CA GLN A 145 -26.63 -18.77 -4.99
C GLN A 145 -27.47 -18.04 -3.94
N SER A 146 -27.46 -16.72 -4.00
CA SER A 146 -28.18 -15.87 -3.03
C SER A 146 -29.67 -16.18 -2.95
N LYS A 147 -30.33 -16.45 -4.08
CA LYS A 147 -31.76 -16.81 -4.15
C LYS A 147 -32.12 -18.13 -3.45
N ASP A 148 -31.15 -19.04 -3.29
CA ASP A 148 -31.37 -20.34 -2.66
C ASP A 148 -31.33 -20.21 -1.13
N VAL A 149 -30.66 -19.19 -0.63
CA VAL A 149 -30.47 -18.89 0.80
C VAL A 149 -31.41 -17.79 1.27
N LEU A 150 -31.65 -16.79 0.41
CA LEU A 150 -32.36 -15.56 0.73
C LEU A 150 -33.54 -15.38 -0.21
N ARG A 151 -34.68 -15.01 0.38
CA ARG A 151 -35.85 -14.57 -0.36
C ARG A 151 -35.89 -13.04 -0.35
N PHE A 152 -35.94 -12.47 -1.54
CA PHE A 152 -36.03 -11.03 -1.72
C PHE A 152 -37.50 -10.64 -1.79
N TYR A 153 -37.83 -9.51 -1.18
CA TYR A 153 -39.16 -8.92 -1.23
C TYR A 153 -39.04 -7.45 -1.58
N ASP A 154 -39.95 -6.96 -2.41
CA ASP A 154 -40.11 -5.54 -2.66
C ASP A 154 -40.56 -4.85 -1.37
N LYS A 155 -39.91 -3.73 -1.03
CA LYS A 155 -40.18 -2.99 0.20
C LYS A 155 -41.56 -2.33 0.22
N ALA A 156 -42.08 -1.88 -0.91
CA ALA A 156 -43.35 -1.20 -1.05
C ALA A 156 -44.52 -2.18 -1.22
N THR A 157 -44.33 -3.20 -2.07
CA THR A 157 -45.43 -4.13 -2.41
C THR A 157 -45.42 -5.42 -1.59
N GLN A 158 -44.32 -5.72 -0.89
CA GLN A 158 -44.06 -7.02 -0.25
C GLN A 158 -44.16 -8.22 -1.19
N ALA A 159 -44.14 -7.98 -2.51
CA ALA A 159 -44.15 -9.04 -3.49
C ALA A 159 -42.76 -9.73 -3.52
N PRO A 160 -42.71 -11.06 -3.73
CA PRO A 160 -41.46 -11.77 -3.87
C PRO A 160 -40.70 -11.33 -5.13
N LEU A 161 -39.39 -11.17 -5.01
CA LEU A 161 -38.47 -10.86 -6.10
C LEU A 161 -37.62 -12.10 -6.41
N ASP A 162 -37.55 -12.47 -7.68
CA ASP A 162 -36.91 -13.72 -8.12
C ASP A 162 -35.37 -13.70 -8.07
N SER A 163 -34.75 -12.51 -8.02
CA SER A 163 -33.28 -12.39 -8.05
C SER A 163 -32.76 -11.01 -7.61
N VAL A 164 -31.48 -10.97 -7.22
CA VAL A 164 -30.71 -9.75 -6.90
C VAL A 164 -30.65 -8.79 -8.10
N SER A 165 -30.60 -9.32 -9.33
CA SER A 165 -30.57 -8.51 -10.56
C SER A 165 -31.87 -7.74 -10.80
N ALA A 166 -33.03 -8.32 -10.45
CA ALA A 166 -34.30 -7.61 -10.49
C ALA A 166 -34.32 -6.43 -9.49
N PHE A 167 -33.83 -6.66 -8.26
CA PHE A 167 -33.68 -5.62 -7.23
C PHE A 167 -32.70 -4.50 -7.65
N ARG A 168 -31.61 -4.86 -8.35
CA ARG A 168 -30.62 -3.89 -8.85
C ARG A 168 -31.20 -3.00 -9.95
N LEU A 169 -31.91 -3.58 -10.91
CA LEU A 169 -32.57 -2.84 -12.01
C LEU A 169 -33.62 -1.86 -11.48
N GLU A 170 -34.35 -2.24 -10.43
CA GLU A 170 -35.32 -1.37 -9.79
C GLU A 170 -34.65 -0.18 -9.07
N ASN A 171 -33.58 -0.43 -8.32
CA ASN A 171 -32.81 0.64 -7.68
C ASN A 171 -32.07 1.55 -8.68
N GLU A 172 -31.54 1.02 -9.78
CA GLU A 172 -30.93 1.84 -10.84
C GLU A 172 -31.97 2.72 -11.53
N LYS A 173 -33.16 2.19 -11.81
CA LYS A 173 -34.28 2.99 -12.34
C LYS A 173 -34.69 4.10 -11.38
N ALA A 174 -34.78 3.79 -10.09
CA ALA A 174 -35.11 4.78 -9.05
C ALA A 174 -34.04 5.86 -8.93
N ASN A 175 -32.75 5.50 -8.88
CA ASN A 175 -31.65 6.47 -8.81
C ASN A 175 -31.57 7.36 -10.07
N ASN A 176 -31.72 6.79 -11.26
CA ASN A 176 -31.72 7.56 -12.49
C ASN A 176 -32.92 8.50 -12.59
N ALA A 177 -34.10 8.11 -12.08
CA ALA A 177 -35.27 8.99 -12.01
C ALA A 177 -35.05 10.17 -11.06
N ILE A 178 -34.40 9.95 -9.91
CA ILE A 178 -34.04 11.01 -8.96
C ILE A 178 -33.06 11.99 -9.61
N ILE A 179 -31.99 11.50 -10.24
CA ILE A 179 -31.00 12.35 -10.92
C ILE A 179 -31.66 13.23 -11.98
N LYS A 180 -32.54 12.64 -12.81
CA LYS A 180 -33.27 13.35 -13.88
C LYS A 180 -34.27 14.38 -13.35
N SER A 181 -34.79 14.20 -12.12
CA SER A 181 -35.67 15.16 -11.45
C SER A 181 -34.93 16.35 -10.85
N ILE A 182 -33.62 16.22 -10.61
CA ILE A 182 -32.76 17.27 -10.04
C ILE A 182 -32.07 18.09 -11.14
N GLU A 183 -31.83 17.52 -12.32
CA GLU A 183 -31.28 18.23 -13.50
C GLU A 183 -31.93 19.60 -13.81
N PRO A 184 -33.27 19.78 -13.77
CA PRO A 184 -33.88 21.08 -14.04
C PRO A 184 -33.78 22.10 -12.89
N LEU A 185 -33.30 21.71 -11.70
CA LEU A 185 -33.15 22.59 -10.53
C LEU A 185 -31.73 23.16 -10.36
N VAL A 186 -30.76 22.64 -11.13
CA VAL A 186 -29.34 23.05 -11.10
C VAL A 186 -28.95 23.85 -12.37
N GLY A 187 -29.93 24.15 -13.23
CA GLY A 187 -29.78 25.01 -14.41
C GLY A 187 -29.99 26.48 -14.11
#